data_AF-A0A8K0KNW8-F1
#
_entry.id   AF-A0A8K0KNW8-F1
#
_cell.length_a   1.000
_cell.length_b   1.000
_cell.length_c   1.000
_cell.angle_alpha   90.00
_cell.angle_beta   90.00
_cell.angle_gamma   90.00
#
_symmetry.space_group_name_H-M   'P 1'
#
loop_
_entity.id
_entity.type
_entity.pdbx_description
1 polymer ?
#
loop_
_entity_poly.entity_id
_entity_poly.type
_entity_poly.pdbx_seq_one_letter_code
_entity_poly.pdbx_strand_id
1 'polypeptide(L)'
;MAGFYGRNQWIYINLFTIFIFRRNKYKNIVVCLQFPSNYPESCILIELKSKTLSVKLLDGLALICESEAKKILGKPQVLPILKFIRGFIDDNPLSCCYDEIASIKKNLSISADELKLKQKTSTINLNLFQDSYFLKAKIFIPDEYPGERVSVEVDSNLPLLFQRWLSGQSKEMARQCVEPPIFKKGKGPKKTAEPFQPKPSLEPIITFFVGQIRQLPKENCQLCKEACLPSDPRYINPIGGKKCPACQQQIFHDKWRVGESLAEKRWAHHEARQRELEEVADFLQ
;
A
#
# COMPACT_ATOMS: atom_id res chain seq x y z
N MET A 1 72.76 15.18 -9.65
CA MET A 1 72.31 13.91 -9.05
C MET A 1 71.47 14.22 -7.82
N ALA A 2 70.15 14.28 -7.97
CA ALA A 2 69.22 14.39 -6.85
C ALA A 2 68.13 13.34 -7.09
N GLY A 3 68.24 12.22 -6.37
CA GLY A 3 67.30 11.11 -6.46
C GLY A 3 66.00 11.46 -5.75
N PHE A 4 64.93 11.62 -6.52
CA PHE A 4 63.57 11.62 -5.98
C PHE A 4 63.13 10.17 -5.76
N TYR A 5 63.31 9.68 -4.54
CA TYR A 5 62.55 8.54 -4.02
C TYR A 5 61.10 9.00 -3.79
N GLY A 6 60.29 8.88 -4.85
CA GLY A 6 58.84 9.01 -4.76
C GLY A 6 58.27 7.82 -4.02
N ARG A 7 57.84 8.05 -2.77
CA ARG A 7 57.07 7.10 -1.96
C ARG A 7 55.86 6.62 -2.76
N ASN A 8 55.78 5.30 -2.99
CA ASN A 8 54.55 4.63 -3.40
C ASN A 8 53.52 4.75 -2.26
N GLN A 9 52.83 5.87 -2.22
CA GLN A 9 51.63 6.04 -1.43
C GLN A 9 50.52 5.32 -2.20
N TRP A 10 50.33 4.04 -1.89
CA TRP A 10 49.14 3.31 -2.30
C TRP A 10 47.93 4.05 -1.73
N ILE A 11 47.34 4.92 -2.54
CA ILE A 11 45.99 5.41 -2.29
C ILE A 11 45.12 4.16 -2.41
N TYR A 12 44.78 3.56 -1.28
CA TYR A 12 43.69 2.60 -1.18
C TYR A 12 42.41 3.35 -1.55
N ILE A 13 42.16 3.48 -2.86
CA ILE A 13 40.83 3.81 -3.35
C ILE A 13 40.01 2.59 -2.96
N ASN A 14 39.19 2.73 -1.90
CA ASN A 14 38.10 1.80 -1.66
C ASN A 14 37.32 1.72 -2.98
N LEU A 15 37.54 0.64 -3.73
CA LEU A 15 36.80 0.41 -4.96
C LEU A 15 35.34 0.34 -4.53
N PHE A 16 34.57 1.29 -5.04
CA PHE A 16 33.14 1.34 -4.84
C PHE A 16 32.50 1.17 -6.21
N THR A 17 31.56 0.26 -6.32
CA THR A 17 30.79 0.09 -7.56
C THR A 17 29.32 0.25 -7.25
N ILE A 18 28.68 1.12 -8.01
CA ILE A 18 27.25 1.38 -7.92
C ILE A 18 26.58 0.72 -9.12
N PHE A 19 25.60 -0.13 -8.86
CA PHE A 19 24.70 -0.66 -9.86
C PHE A 19 23.31 -0.10 -9.63
N ILE A 20 22.61 0.28 -10.70
CA ILE A 20 21.23 0.75 -10.63
C ILE A 20 20.35 -0.28 -11.33
N PHE A 21 19.52 -0.96 -10.56
CA PHE A 21 18.48 -1.82 -11.07
C PHE A 21 17.18 -1.03 -11.20
N ARG A 22 16.64 -0.93 -12.42
CA ARG A 22 15.33 -0.32 -12.68
C ARG A 22 14.45 -1.34 -13.35
N ARG A 23 13.46 -1.86 -12.62
CA ARG A 23 12.38 -2.64 -13.23
C ARG A 23 11.29 -1.73 -13.77
N ASN A 24 10.84 -0.79 -12.95
CA ASN A 24 9.92 0.28 -13.33
C ASN A 24 10.15 1.51 -12.44
N LYS A 25 9.26 2.51 -12.52
CA LYS A 25 9.34 3.76 -11.75
C LYS A 25 9.33 3.53 -10.23
N TYR A 26 8.65 2.49 -9.76
CA TYR A 26 8.38 2.21 -8.34
C TYR A 26 9.13 0.99 -7.78
N LYS A 27 9.90 0.30 -8.61
CA LYS A 27 10.77 -0.83 -8.25
C LYS A 27 12.17 -0.53 -8.78
N ASN A 28 12.81 0.45 -8.15
CA ASN A 28 14.17 0.88 -8.45
C ASN A 28 15.09 0.69 -7.24
N ILE A 29 16.23 0.03 -7.44
CA ILE A 29 17.21 -0.23 -6.38
C ILE A 29 18.57 0.25 -6.86
N VAL A 30 19.24 1.03 -6.02
CA VAL A 30 20.64 1.37 -6.14
C VAL A 30 21.39 0.40 -5.23
N VAL A 31 22.26 -0.41 -5.83
CA VAL A 31 23.12 -1.39 -5.14
C VAL A 31 24.51 -0.79 -5.05
N CYS A 32 24.96 -0.58 -3.83
CA CYS A 32 26.24 -0.01 -3.49
C CYS A 32 27.15 -1.14 -2.99
N LEU A 33 28.24 -1.42 -3.70
CA LEU A 33 29.18 -2.47 -3.35
C LEU A 33 30.54 -1.89 -2.97
N GLN A 34 31.03 -2.23 -1.78
CA GLN A 34 32.39 -1.90 -1.33
C GLN A 34 33.22 -3.18 -1.29
N PHE A 35 34.42 -3.10 -1.88
CA PHE A 35 35.35 -4.22 -1.97
C PHE A 35 36.39 -4.11 -0.84
N PRO A 36 36.43 -5.07 0.10
CA PRO A 36 37.52 -5.13 1.07
C PRO A 36 38.85 -5.44 0.39
N SER A 37 39.96 -5.13 1.06
CA SER A 37 41.32 -5.31 0.53
C SER A 37 41.67 -6.76 0.17
N ASN A 38 41.06 -7.74 0.84
CA ASN A 38 41.24 -9.18 0.63
C ASN A 38 40.10 -9.83 -0.17
N TYR A 39 39.31 -9.06 -0.90
CA TYR A 39 38.32 -9.64 -1.83
C TYR A 39 39.03 -10.41 -2.96
N PRO A 40 38.58 -11.62 -3.36
CA PRO A 40 37.28 -12.26 -3.05
C PRO A 40 37.27 -13.21 -1.85
N GLU A 41 38.34 -13.30 -1.06
CA GLU A 41 38.40 -14.18 0.13
C GLU A 41 37.53 -13.65 1.27
N SER A 42 37.32 -12.34 1.33
CA SER A 42 36.35 -11.69 2.21
C SER A 42 35.00 -11.43 1.54
N CYS A 43 33.98 -11.26 2.37
CA CYS A 43 32.64 -10.93 1.93
C CYS A 43 32.58 -9.50 1.39
N ILE A 44 31.95 -9.30 0.23
CA ILE A 44 31.63 -7.98 -0.29
C ILE A 44 30.64 -7.27 0.65
N LEU A 45 30.83 -5.97 0.87
CA LEU A 45 29.91 -5.16 1.66
C LEU A 45 28.82 -4.59 0.74
N ILE A 46 27.56 -4.70 1.16
CA ILE A 46 26.40 -4.41 0.33
C ILE A 46 25.50 -3.40 1.04
N GLU A 47 25.23 -2.28 0.38
CA GLU A 47 24.23 -1.31 0.82
C GLU A 47 23.18 -1.16 -0.28
N LEU A 48 21.90 -1.18 0.09
CA LEU A 48 20.77 -1.09 -0.83
C LEU A 48 19.98 0.20 -0.56
N LYS A 49 19.72 0.99 -1.61
CA LYS A 49 18.97 2.24 -1.53
C LYS A 49 17.84 2.27 -2.55
N SER A 50 16.70 2.82 -2.18
CA SER A 50 15.58 3.07 -3.09
C SER A 50 14.90 4.38 -2.73
N LYS A 51 14.25 5.00 -3.71
CA LYS A 51 13.36 6.15 -3.48
C LYS A 51 11.92 5.72 -3.19
N THR A 52 11.58 4.46 -3.46
CA THR A 52 10.19 3.99 -3.52
C THR A 52 9.94 2.75 -2.67
N LEU A 53 10.96 1.90 -2.46
CA LEU A 53 10.87 0.74 -1.57
C LEU A 53 11.20 1.10 -0.12
N SER A 54 10.58 0.37 0.80
CA SER A 54 10.80 0.51 2.25
C SER A 54 12.27 0.29 2.63
N VAL A 55 12.81 1.16 3.48
CA VAL A 55 14.15 1.02 4.06
C VAL A 55 14.28 -0.30 4.82
N LYS A 56 13.25 -0.69 5.59
CA LYS A 56 13.26 -1.94 6.36
C LYS A 56 13.35 -3.18 5.47
N LEU A 57 12.70 -3.14 4.30
CA LEU A 57 12.79 -4.22 3.32
C LEU A 57 14.20 -4.30 2.74
N LEU A 58 14.80 -3.15 2.43
CA LEU A 58 16.16 -3.08 1.87
C LEU A 58 17.21 -3.55 2.86
N ASP A 59 17.10 -3.15 4.13
CA ASP A 59 18.00 -3.61 5.20
C ASP A 59 17.91 -5.13 5.38
N GLY A 60 16.67 -5.67 5.41
CA GLY A 60 16.45 -7.11 5.48
C GLY A 60 17.03 -7.84 4.27
N LEU A 61 16.85 -7.29 3.06
CA LEU A 61 17.42 -7.86 1.84
C LEU A 61 18.95 -7.79 1.81
N ALA A 62 19.55 -6.71 2.31
CA ALA A 62 21.00 -6.55 2.40
C ALA A 62 21.60 -7.63 3.31
N LEU A 63 21.00 -7.88 4.47
CA LEU A 63 21.43 -8.96 5.39
C LEU A 63 21.36 -10.35 4.74
N ILE A 64 20.30 -10.62 3.96
CA ILE A 64 20.18 -11.87 3.22
C ILE A 64 21.27 -11.95 2.15
N CYS A 65 21.54 -10.88 1.41
CA CYS A 65 22.59 -10.84 0.41
C CYS A 65 23.98 -11.06 1.02
N GLU A 66 24.27 -10.49 2.19
CA GLU A 66 25.52 -10.74 2.92
C GLU A 66 25.64 -12.23 3.32
N SER A 67 24.54 -12.85 3.74
CA SER A 67 24.52 -14.28 4.06
C SER A 67 24.79 -15.17 2.84
N GLU A 68 24.27 -14.80 1.67
CA GLU A 68 24.54 -15.50 0.40
C GLU A 68 25.98 -15.27 -0.07
N ALA A 69 26.51 -14.06 0.08
CA ALA A 69 27.89 -13.72 -0.29
C ALA A 69 28.91 -14.52 0.53
N LYS A 70 28.66 -14.71 1.83
CA LYS A 70 29.48 -15.56 2.72
C LYS A 70 29.54 -17.04 2.31
N LYS A 71 28.58 -17.54 1.52
CA LYS A 71 28.62 -18.92 1.00
C LYS A 71 29.58 -19.06 -0.19
N ILE A 72 29.97 -17.95 -0.82
CA ILE A 72 30.71 -17.91 -2.09
C ILE A 72 32.10 -17.28 -1.88
N LEU A 73 32.66 -17.39 -0.67
CA LEU A 73 34.00 -16.88 -0.36
C LEU A 73 35.07 -17.56 -1.24
N GLY A 74 36.08 -16.79 -1.63
CA GLY A 74 37.13 -17.22 -2.56
C GLY A 74 36.72 -17.20 -4.03
N LYS A 75 35.45 -16.88 -4.35
CA LYS A 75 34.95 -16.69 -5.72
C LYS A 75 34.38 -15.29 -5.91
N PRO A 76 34.30 -14.76 -7.15
CA PRO A 76 33.66 -13.47 -7.40
C PRO A 76 32.17 -13.47 -6.99
N GLN A 77 31.81 -12.60 -6.04
CA GLN A 77 30.48 -12.52 -5.42
C GLN A 77 29.53 -11.54 -6.13
N VAL A 78 30.05 -10.54 -6.84
CA VAL A 78 29.26 -9.43 -7.44
C VAL A 78 28.09 -9.93 -8.30
N LEU A 79 28.37 -10.72 -9.33
CA LEU A 79 27.33 -11.19 -10.27
C LEU A 79 26.28 -12.11 -9.62
N PRO A 80 26.66 -13.10 -8.80
CA PRO A 80 25.69 -13.90 -8.04
C PRO A 80 24.73 -13.04 -7.21
N ILE A 81 25.25 -12.05 -6.49
CA ILE A 81 24.45 -11.17 -5.65
C ILE A 81 23.54 -10.26 -6.47
N LEU A 82 24.03 -9.67 -7.56
CA LEU A 82 23.18 -8.85 -8.44
C LEU A 82 22.05 -9.66 -9.07
N LYS A 83 22.32 -10.91 -9.48
CA LYS A 83 21.29 -11.83 -9.97
C LYS A 83 20.28 -12.19 -8.88
N PHE A 84 20.75 -12.42 -7.65
CA PHE A 84 19.90 -12.71 -6.50
C PHE A 84 18.96 -11.54 -6.18
N ILE A 85 19.48 -10.31 -6.10
CA ILE A 85 18.68 -9.10 -5.85
C ILE A 85 17.61 -8.93 -6.94
N ARG A 86 17.99 -9.10 -8.22
CA ARG A 86 17.05 -9.04 -9.33
C ARG A 86 15.95 -10.10 -9.20
N GLY A 87 16.33 -11.36 -8.98
CA GLY A 87 15.38 -12.46 -8.80
C GLY A 87 14.44 -12.22 -7.62
N PHE A 88 14.95 -11.72 -6.50
CA PHE A 88 14.14 -11.40 -5.33
C PHE A 88 13.05 -10.38 -5.64
N ILE A 89 13.36 -9.29 -6.35
CA ILE A 89 12.35 -8.29 -6.75
C ILE A 89 11.38 -8.86 -7.78
N ASP A 90 11.85 -9.76 -8.64
CA ASP A 90 11.03 -10.46 -9.62
C ASP A 90 10.01 -11.40 -8.97
N ASP A 91 10.41 -12.12 -7.93
CA ASP A 91 9.57 -13.07 -7.21
C ASP A 91 8.66 -12.42 -6.15
N ASN A 92 8.92 -11.16 -5.76
CA ASN A 92 8.20 -10.44 -4.72
C ASN A 92 7.59 -9.13 -5.23
N PRO A 93 6.53 -9.19 -6.07
CA PRO A 93 5.91 -7.98 -6.62
C PRO A 93 5.23 -7.11 -5.58
N LEU A 94 4.84 -7.65 -4.41
CA LEU A 94 4.22 -6.90 -3.31
C LEU A 94 5.22 -6.03 -2.53
N SER A 95 6.51 -6.07 -2.88
CA SER A 95 7.57 -5.26 -2.24
C SER A 95 7.29 -3.76 -2.28
N CYS A 96 6.55 -3.26 -3.27
CA CYS A 96 6.16 -1.85 -3.41
C CYS A 96 5.16 -1.35 -2.35
N CYS A 97 4.43 -2.26 -1.69
CA CYS A 97 3.45 -1.92 -0.64
C CYS A 97 3.85 -2.51 0.72
N TYR A 98 5.14 -2.78 0.93
CA TYR A 98 5.66 -3.41 2.13
C TYR A 98 5.27 -2.66 3.42
N ASP A 99 5.41 -1.33 3.42
CA ASP A 99 5.10 -0.51 4.61
C ASP A 99 3.60 -0.51 4.91
N GLU A 100 2.74 -0.40 3.89
CA GLU A 100 1.29 -0.51 4.06
C GLU A 100 0.91 -1.87 4.63
N ILE A 101 1.44 -2.97 4.09
CA ILE A 101 1.20 -4.32 4.60
C ILE A 101 1.64 -4.43 6.07
N ALA A 102 2.81 -3.86 6.42
CA ALA A 102 3.32 -3.88 7.78
C ALA A 102 2.43 -3.06 8.74
N SER A 103 1.91 -1.91 8.29
CA SER A 103 0.94 -1.09 9.05
C SER A 103 -0.38 -1.84 9.26
N ILE A 104 -0.94 -2.39 8.19
CA ILE A 104 -2.18 -3.17 8.21
C ILE A 104 -2.08 -4.35 9.18
N LYS A 105 -0.98 -5.11 9.13
CA LYS A 105 -0.77 -6.24 10.05
C LYS A 105 -0.76 -5.84 11.53
N LYS A 106 -0.36 -4.61 11.86
CA LYS A 106 -0.42 -4.09 13.23
C LYS A 106 -1.84 -3.69 13.65
N ASN A 107 -2.62 -3.18 12.70
CA ASN A 107 -3.98 -2.66 12.94
C ASN A 107 -5.06 -3.76 12.92
N LEU A 108 -4.78 -4.94 12.35
CA LEU A 108 -5.66 -6.11 12.41
C LEU A 108 -5.73 -6.62 13.87
N SER A 109 -6.76 -6.17 14.57
CA SER A 109 -6.84 -6.19 16.04
C SER A 109 -7.55 -7.42 16.62
N ILE A 110 -8.04 -8.35 15.80
CA ILE A 110 -8.80 -9.53 16.26
C ILE A 110 -8.15 -10.82 15.76
N SER A 111 -8.02 -11.81 16.65
CA SER A 111 -7.37 -13.10 16.40
C SER A 111 -8.00 -13.92 15.25
N ALA A 112 -9.21 -13.59 14.84
CA ALA A 112 -9.90 -14.22 13.71
C ALA A 112 -9.59 -13.58 12.35
N ASP A 113 -9.12 -12.32 12.32
CA ASP A 113 -8.83 -11.65 11.05
C ASP A 113 -7.60 -12.26 10.38
N GLU A 114 -7.65 -12.42 9.05
CA GLU A 114 -6.58 -13.05 8.30
C GLU A 114 -6.16 -12.21 7.09
N LEU A 115 -4.85 -12.01 6.92
CA LEU A 115 -4.26 -11.35 5.76
C LEU A 115 -3.29 -12.31 5.05
N LYS A 116 -3.74 -12.90 3.93
CA LYS A 116 -2.96 -13.83 3.11
C LYS A 116 -2.33 -13.10 1.91
N LEU A 117 -1.00 -13.07 1.86
CA LEU A 117 -0.23 -12.47 0.76
C LEU A 117 0.10 -13.53 -0.31
N LYS A 118 -0.25 -13.28 -1.57
CA LYS A 118 0.10 -14.12 -2.73
C LYS A 118 1.06 -13.36 -3.64
N GLN A 119 2.36 -13.59 -3.45
CA GLN A 119 3.42 -12.91 -4.21
C GLN A 119 3.30 -13.20 -5.72
N LYS A 120 3.23 -14.47 -6.13
CA LYS A 120 3.21 -14.85 -7.56
C LYS A 120 2.08 -14.22 -8.39
N THR A 121 0.91 -14.01 -7.77
CA THR A 121 -0.26 -13.43 -8.45
C THR A 121 -0.45 -11.94 -8.12
N SER A 122 0.48 -11.32 -7.39
CA SER A 122 0.38 -9.95 -6.88
C SER A 122 -0.99 -9.67 -6.23
N THR A 123 -1.43 -10.57 -5.35
CA THR A 123 -2.77 -10.51 -4.75
C THR A 123 -2.71 -10.57 -3.23
N ILE A 124 -3.54 -9.78 -2.56
CA ILE A 124 -3.77 -9.81 -1.13
C ILE A 124 -5.20 -10.30 -0.88
N ASN A 125 -5.35 -11.35 -0.08
CA ASN A 125 -6.66 -11.80 0.38
C ASN A 125 -6.82 -11.41 1.84
N LEU A 126 -7.85 -10.63 2.11
CA LEU A 126 -8.24 -10.16 3.42
C LEU A 126 -9.52 -10.87 3.83
N ASN A 127 -9.51 -11.54 4.98
CA ASN A 127 -10.69 -12.09 5.61
C ASN A 127 -10.90 -11.39 6.95
N LEU A 128 -12.02 -10.71 7.09
CA LEU A 128 -12.42 -10.04 8.32
C LEU A 128 -13.66 -10.70 8.89
N PHE A 129 -13.72 -10.82 10.21
CA PHE A 129 -14.83 -11.47 10.90
C PHE A 129 -15.30 -10.63 12.08
N GLN A 130 -16.61 -10.41 12.19
CA GLN A 130 -17.25 -9.78 13.33
C GLN A 130 -18.50 -10.59 13.69
N ASP A 131 -18.48 -11.22 14.86
CA ASP A 131 -19.56 -12.11 15.31
C ASP A 131 -19.85 -13.20 14.27
N SER A 132 -21.06 -13.29 13.74
CA SER A 132 -21.48 -14.21 12.67
C SER A 132 -21.27 -13.64 11.26
N TYR A 133 -20.79 -12.40 11.14
CA TYR A 133 -20.57 -11.70 9.88
C TYR A 133 -19.13 -11.81 9.39
N PHE A 134 -18.95 -11.94 8.08
CA PHE A 134 -17.64 -11.96 7.45
C PHE A 134 -17.58 -11.01 6.25
N LEU A 135 -16.38 -10.49 5.98
CA LEU A 135 -16.03 -9.77 4.76
C LEU A 135 -14.73 -10.34 4.21
N LYS A 136 -14.79 -10.88 2.99
CA LYS A 136 -13.65 -11.36 2.23
C LYS A 136 -13.37 -10.38 1.11
N ALA A 137 -12.17 -9.83 1.07
CA ALA A 137 -11.73 -8.96 -0.01
C ALA A 137 -10.50 -9.55 -0.69
N LYS A 138 -10.51 -9.57 -2.02
CA LYS A 138 -9.38 -9.95 -2.85
C LYS A 138 -8.92 -8.70 -3.60
N ILE A 139 -7.71 -8.27 -3.27
CA ILE A 139 -7.12 -7.03 -3.77
C ILE A 139 -5.94 -7.40 -4.68
N PHE A 140 -6.00 -7.00 -5.94
CA PHE A 140 -4.92 -7.18 -6.91
C PHE A 140 -4.08 -5.90 -7.01
N ILE A 141 -2.77 -6.04 -6.90
CA ILE A 141 -1.82 -4.93 -6.94
C ILE A 141 -1.14 -4.91 -8.30
N PRO A 142 -1.29 -3.82 -9.08
CA PRO A 142 -0.66 -3.70 -10.38
C PRO A 142 0.86 -3.52 -10.25
N ASP A 143 1.57 -3.79 -11.35
CA ASP A 143 3.03 -3.70 -11.36
C ASP A 143 3.55 -2.26 -11.17
N GLU A 144 2.80 -1.26 -11.63
CA GLU A 144 3.13 0.16 -11.51
C GLU A 144 2.57 0.82 -10.24
N TYR A 145 2.14 0.06 -9.24
CA TYR A 145 1.67 0.61 -7.97
C TYR A 145 2.75 1.46 -7.26
N PRO A 146 2.41 2.63 -6.67
CA PRO A 146 1.08 3.24 -6.52
C PRO A 146 0.60 4.10 -7.71
N GLY A 147 1.32 4.11 -8.84
CA GLY A 147 0.93 4.87 -10.04
C GLY A 147 -0.26 4.31 -10.81
N GLU A 148 -0.64 3.06 -10.57
CA GLU A 148 -1.84 2.42 -11.11
C GLU A 148 -2.75 1.94 -9.97
N ARG A 149 -4.07 2.02 -10.18
CA ARG A 149 -5.08 1.68 -9.17
C ARG A 149 -5.16 0.17 -8.91
N VAL A 150 -5.42 -0.19 -7.66
CA VAL A 150 -5.67 -1.58 -7.27
C VAL A 150 -7.06 -2.04 -7.76
N SER A 151 -7.18 -3.33 -8.08
CA SER A 151 -8.48 -3.94 -8.36
C SER A 151 -9.00 -4.66 -7.12
N VAL A 152 -10.27 -4.42 -6.76
CA VAL A 152 -10.88 -4.92 -5.52
C VAL A 152 -12.13 -5.73 -5.82
N GLU A 153 -12.12 -6.97 -5.39
CA GLU A 153 -13.25 -7.91 -5.37
C GLU A 153 -13.69 -8.12 -3.91
N VAL A 154 -14.99 -7.99 -3.63
CA VAL A 154 -15.54 -8.11 -2.27
C VAL A 154 -16.64 -9.17 -2.25
N ASP A 155 -16.59 -10.06 -1.26
CA ASP A 155 -17.57 -11.09 -0.96
C ASP A 155 -17.92 -11.03 0.54
N SER A 156 -19.20 -11.06 0.90
CA SER A 156 -19.62 -11.03 2.30
C SER A 156 -21.01 -11.64 2.49
N ASN A 157 -21.33 -12.01 3.73
CA ASN A 157 -22.68 -12.42 4.12
C ASN A 157 -23.56 -11.25 4.60
N LEU A 158 -23.13 -10.00 4.35
CA LEU A 158 -23.94 -8.82 4.60
C LEU A 158 -25.05 -8.71 3.54
N PRO A 159 -26.13 -7.94 3.79
CA PRO A 159 -27.15 -7.70 2.77
C PRO A 159 -26.56 -7.17 1.46
N LEU A 160 -27.15 -7.56 0.32
CA LEU A 160 -26.63 -7.27 -1.03
C LEU A 160 -26.36 -5.78 -1.28
N LEU A 161 -27.14 -4.89 -0.66
CA LEU A 161 -26.92 -3.45 -0.74
C LEU A 161 -25.55 -3.04 -0.16
N PHE A 162 -25.17 -3.60 0.99
CA PHE A 162 -23.86 -3.34 1.61
C PHE A 162 -22.73 -3.94 0.79
N GLN A 163 -22.90 -5.14 0.24
CA GLN A 163 -21.91 -5.74 -0.67
C GLN A 163 -21.61 -4.81 -1.86
N ARG A 164 -22.66 -4.34 -2.54
CA ARG A 164 -22.54 -3.41 -3.68
C ARG A 164 -21.89 -2.09 -3.26
N TRP A 165 -22.30 -1.54 -2.13
CA TRP A 165 -21.74 -0.30 -1.61
C TRP A 165 -20.27 -0.45 -1.23
N LEU A 166 -19.88 -1.51 -0.50
CA LEU A 166 -18.49 -1.79 -0.13
C LEU A 166 -17.60 -1.97 -1.37
N SER A 167 -18.10 -2.69 -2.38
CA SER A 167 -17.38 -2.85 -3.65
C SER A 167 -17.25 -1.54 -4.42
N GLY A 168 -18.32 -0.74 -4.52
CA GLY A 168 -18.28 0.55 -5.20
C GLY A 168 -17.37 1.56 -4.49
N GLN A 169 -17.51 1.69 -3.17
CA GLN A 169 -16.74 2.62 -2.36
C GLN A 169 -15.25 2.29 -2.36
N SER A 170 -14.87 1.02 -2.27
CA SER A 170 -13.45 0.62 -2.32
C SER A 170 -12.81 0.89 -3.69
N LYS A 171 -13.54 0.65 -4.78
CA LYS A 171 -13.09 1.00 -6.15
C LYS A 171 -12.91 2.51 -6.31
N GLU A 172 -13.83 3.31 -5.77
CA GLU A 172 -13.72 4.76 -5.82
C GLU A 172 -12.56 5.27 -4.96
N MET A 173 -12.32 4.70 -3.77
CA MET A 173 -11.14 5.02 -2.97
C MET A 173 -9.83 4.70 -3.71
N ALA A 174 -9.75 3.54 -4.37
CA ALA A 174 -8.60 3.18 -5.20
C ALA A 174 -8.37 4.20 -6.33
N ARG A 175 -9.46 4.67 -6.94
CA ARG A 175 -9.42 5.70 -7.99
C ARG A 175 -8.91 7.04 -7.46
N GLN A 176 -9.46 7.53 -6.35
CA GLN A 176 -9.11 8.82 -5.75
C GLN A 176 -7.64 8.92 -5.31
N CYS A 177 -7.01 7.79 -5.01
CA CYS A 177 -5.59 7.73 -4.69
C CYS A 177 -4.68 7.89 -5.92
N VAL A 178 -5.14 7.55 -7.13
CA VAL A 178 -4.30 7.45 -8.32
C VAL A 178 -4.69 8.42 -9.43
N GLU A 179 -5.96 8.82 -9.47
CA GLU A 179 -6.52 9.71 -10.47
C GLU A 179 -6.98 11.02 -9.82
N PRO A 180 -6.81 12.18 -10.50
CA PRO A 180 -7.25 13.46 -9.97
C PRO A 180 -8.78 13.57 -9.90
N PRO A 181 -9.30 14.53 -9.11
CA PRO A 181 -10.72 14.87 -9.12
C PRO A 181 -11.25 15.20 -10.51
N ILE A 182 -12.39 14.62 -10.84
CA ILE A 182 -13.09 14.83 -12.12
C ILE A 182 -13.57 16.28 -12.20
N PHE A 183 -14.10 16.80 -11.09
CA PHE A 183 -14.52 18.20 -10.99
C PHE A 183 -13.36 19.08 -10.56
N LYS A 184 -12.79 19.82 -11.52
CA LYS A 184 -11.85 20.91 -11.23
C LYS A 184 -12.62 22.14 -10.74
N LYS A 185 -12.55 22.47 -9.45
CA LYS A 185 -12.96 23.78 -8.96
C LYS A 185 -11.80 24.77 -9.15
N GLY A 186 -11.99 25.74 -10.05
CA GLY A 186 -11.11 26.89 -10.20
C GLY A 186 -10.96 27.37 -11.65
N LYS A 187 -11.79 28.34 -12.07
CA LYS A 187 -11.45 29.26 -13.16
C LYS A 187 -10.76 30.47 -12.52
N GLY A 188 -9.45 30.41 -12.38
CA GLY A 188 -8.64 31.51 -11.88
C GLY A 188 -7.16 31.22 -12.16
N PRO A 189 -6.36 32.20 -12.59
CA PRO A 189 -4.98 31.95 -12.95
C PRO A 189 -4.13 31.93 -11.67
N LYS A 190 -3.72 30.75 -11.19
CA LYS A 190 -2.52 30.64 -10.34
C LYS A 190 -1.68 29.43 -10.74
N LYS A 191 -0.41 29.72 -10.96
CA LYS A 191 0.63 28.97 -11.70
C LYS A 191 1.36 27.90 -10.86
N THR A 192 0.83 27.45 -9.73
CA THR A 192 1.63 26.70 -8.74
C THR A 192 0.85 25.64 -7.94
N ALA A 193 -0.25 25.10 -8.46
CA ALA A 193 -0.78 23.86 -7.87
C ALA A 193 0.12 22.70 -8.31
N GLU A 194 0.80 22.04 -7.37
CA GLU A 194 1.59 20.86 -7.70
C GLU A 194 0.73 19.83 -8.45
N PRO A 195 1.29 19.16 -9.47
CA PRO A 195 0.57 18.12 -10.19
C PRO A 195 0.14 17.02 -9.23
N PHE A 196 -1.08 16.51 -9.40
CA PHE A 196 -1.61 15.40 -8.62
C PHE A 196 -0.59 14.25 -8.56
N GLN A 197 -0.18 13.87 -7.35
CA GLN A 197 0.74 12.76 -7.14
C GLN A 197 -0.03 11.54 -6.67
N PRO A 198 0.10 10.38 -7.37
CA PRO A 198 -0.49 9.14 -6.93
C PRO A 198 -0.03 8.76 -5.52
N LYS A 199 -0.98 8.42 -4.65
CA LYS A 199 -0.75 7.98 -3.28
C LYS A 199 -1.07 6.49 -3.14
N PRO A 200 -0.44 5.78 -2.21
CA PRO A 200 -0.82 4.40 -1.90
C PRO A 200 -2.29 4.29 -1.46
N SER A 201 -2.98 3.23 -1.90
CA SER A 201 -4.42 3.03 -1.69
C SER A 201 -4.77 1.80 -0.86
N LEU A 202 -3.82 0.89 -0.62
CA LEU A 202 -4.08 -0.37 0.06
C LEU A 202 -4.49 -0.15 1.52
N GLU A 203 -3.74 0.65 2.26
CA GLU A 203 -4.03 0.94 3.67
C GLU A 203 -5.38 1.67 3.88
N PRO A 204 -5.72 2.73 3.13
CA PRO A 204 -7.04 3.36 3.20
C PRO A 204 -8.20 2.38 2.95
N ILE A 205 -8.09 1.52 1.93
CA ILE A 205 -9.14 0.56 1.58
C ILE A 205 -9.34 -0.48 2.68
N ILE A 206 -8.24 -1.04 3.21
CA ILE A 206 -8.33 -2.05 4.27
C ILE A 206 -8.86 -1.42 5.56
N THR A 207 -8.42 -0.21 5.91
CA THR A 207 -8.94 0.54 7.07
C THR A 207 -10.43 0.81 6.94
N PHE A 208 -10.90 1.16 5.73
CA PHE A 208 -12.32 1.27 5.44
C PHE A 208 -13.07 -0.04 5.70
N PHE A 209 -12.59 -1.17 5.16
CA PHE A 209 -13.24 -2.47 5.39
C PHE A 209 -13.28 -2.87 6.86
N VAL A 210 -12.18 -2.69 7.58
CA VAL A 210 -12.11 -2.94 9.03
C VAL A 210 -13.12 -2.04 9.75
N GLY A 211 -13.17 -0.74 9.45
CA GLY A 211 -14.16 0.14 10.05
C GLY A 211 -15.61 -0.32 9.80
N GLN A 212 -15.94 -0.71 8.57
CA GLN A 212 -17.30 -1.11 8.22
C GLN A 212 -17.72 -2.45 8.81
N ILE A 213 -16.87 -3.48 8.77
CA ILE A 213 -17.25 -4.79 9.33
C ILE A 213 -17.39 -4.74 10.86
N ARG A 214 -16.70 -3.81 11.52
CA ARG A 214 -16.79 -3.61 12.98
C ARG A 214 -18.03 -2.80 13.39
N GLN A 215 -18.45 -1.87 12.54
CA GLN A 215 -19.59 -0.98 12.79
C GLN A 215 -20.92 -1.63 12.37
N LEU A 216 -21.03 -2.11 11.14
CA LEU A 216 -22.30 -2.52 10.53
C LEU A 216 -23.08 -3.57 11.35
N PRO A 217 -22.49 -4.67 11.87
CA PRO A 217 -23.21 -5.65 12.69
C PRO A 217 -23.75 -5.08 14.01
N LYS A 218 -23.14 -3.99 14.50
CA LYS A 218 -23.47 -3.34 15.77
C LYS A 218 -24.31 -2.07 15.60
N GLU A 219 -24.68 -1.73 14.36
CA GLU A 219 -25.48 -0.54 14.10
C GLU A 219 -26.93 -0.76 14.56
N ASN A 220 -27.44 0.22 15.29
CA ASN A 220 -28.82 0.24 15.76
C ASN A 220 -29.67 1.15 14.86
N CYS A 221 -30.95 0.80 14.73
CA CYS A 221 -31.91 1.56 13.97
C CYS A 221 -32.06 2.97 14.56
N GLN A 222 -32.00 3.99 13.72
CA GLN A 222 -32.13 5.38 14.16
C GLN A 222 -33.49 5.67 14.81
N LEU A 223 -34.54 4.93 14.40
CA LEU A 223 -35.92 5.09 14.85
C LEU A 223 -36.24 4.26 16.09
N CYS A 224 -36.14 2.92 16.01
CA CYS A 224 -36.52 2.03 17.12
C CYS A 224 -35.37 1.62 18.05
N LYS A 225 -34.13 2.01 17.74
CA LYS A 225 -32.91 1.67 18.51
C LYS A 225 -32.56 0.18 18.62
N GLU A 226 -33.33 -0.71 18.01
CA GLU A 226 -32.99 -2.13 17.89
C GLU A 226 -31.92 -2.39 16.81
N ALA A 227 -31.29 -3.56 16.85
CA ALA A 227 -30.23 -3.93 15.91
C ALA A 227 -30.72 -3.90 14.45
N CYS A 228 -29.94 -3.28 13.55
CA CYS A 228 -30.25 -3.23 12.13
C CYS A 228 -30.04 -4.57 11.43
N LEU A 229 -29.13 -5.39 11.95
CA LEU A 229 -28.78 -6.70 11.42
C LEU A 229 -29.13 -7.79 12.44
N PRO A 230 -29.68 -8.94 12.00
CA PRO A 230 -29.97 -10.06 12.89
C PRO A 230 -28.68 -10.67 13.44
N SER A 231 -28.73 -11.32 14.60
CA SER A 231 -27.56 -12.02 15.15
C SER A 231 -27.06 -13.17 14.26
N ASP A 232 -27.93 -13.72 13.41
CA ASP A 232 -27.59 -14.77 12.44
C ASP A 232 -27.88 -14.29 11.00
N PRO A 233 -26.86 -14.26 10.12
CA PRO A 233 -26.97 -13.80 8.75
C PRO A 233 -27.98 -14.57 7.90
N ARG A 234 -28.36 -15.80 8.29
CA ARG A 234 -29.35 -16.62 7.56
C ARG A 234 -30.74 -15.99 7.53
N TYR A 235 -31.05 -15.13 8.49
CA TYR A 235 -32.33 -14.42 8.54
C TYR A 235 -32.31 -13.08 7.79
N ILE A 236 -31.22 -12.77 7.06
CA ILE A 236 -31.16 -11.58 6.23
C ILE A 236 -32.08 -11.75 5.01
N ASN A 237 -32.94 -10.75 4.79
CA ASN A 237 -33.66 -10.65 3.52
C ASN A 237 -32.68 -10.22 2.41
N PRO A 238 -32.44 -11.07 1.38
CA PRO A 238 -31.45 -10.81 0.34
C PRO A 238 -31.81 -9.63 -0.59
N ILE A 239 -33.09 -9.25 -0.67
CA ILE A 239 -33.60 -8.23 -1.60
C ILE A 239 -33.81 -6.88 -0.89
N GLY A 240 -33.94 -6.88 0.44
CA GLY A 240 -34.52 -5.77 1.20
C GLY A 240 -33.61 -5.18 2.28
N GLY A 241 -32.40 -4.73 1.94
CA GLY A 241 -31.48 -4.08 2.91
C GLY A 241 -31.87 -2.67 3.35
N LYS A 242 -33.06 -2.18 2.98
CA LYS A 242 -33.52 -0.81 3.29
C LYS A 242 -34.49 -0.74 4.45
N LYS A 243 -34.98 -1.85 5.00
CA LYS A 243 -35.97 -1.85 6.09
C LYS A 243 -35.40 -2.47 7.36
N CYS A 244 -35.73 -1.89 8.51
CA CYS A 244 -35.38 -2.45 9.80
C CYS A 244 -36.16 -3.76 10.04
N PRO A 245 -35.51 -4.85 10.47
CA PRO A 245 -36.21 -6.11 10.74
C PRO A 245 -37.25 -5.98 11.86
N ALA A 246 -37.00 -5.11 12.85
CA ALA A 246 -37.89 -4.90 13.99
C ALA A 246 -39.09 -4.01 13.65
N CYS A 247 -38.84 -2.76 13.25
CA CYS A 247 -39.93 -1.79 13.04
C CYS A 247 -40.43 -1.69 11.60
N GLN A 248 -39.83 -2.42 10.65
CA GLN A 248 -40.16 -2.44 9.21
C GLN A 248 -40.07 -1.07 8.50
N GLN A 249 -39.64 -0.03 9.20
CA GLN A 249 -39.41 1.29 8.66
C GLN A 249 -38.13 1.33 7.83
N GLN A 250 -38.10 2.24 6.85
CA GLN A 250 -36.93 2.39 6.00
C GLN A 250 -35.75 2.94 6.80
N ILE A 251 -34.64 2.21 6.85
CA ILE A 251 -33.38 2.69 7.40
C ILE A 251 -32.79 3.67 6.37
N PHE A 252 -32.69 4.94 6.76
CA PHE A 252 -31.97 5.94 6.00
C PHE A 252 -30.59 6.10 6.61
N HIS A 253 -29.58 5.45 6.04
CA HIS A 253 -28.22 5.86 6.31
C HIS A 253 -27.84 6.96 5.31
N ASP A 254 -27.38 8.12 5.79
CA ASP A 254 -26.91 9.22 4.92
C ASP A 254 -25.88 8.78 3.87
N LYS A 255 -25.06 7.78 4.20
CA LYS A 255 -24.05 7.20 3.30
C LYS A 255 -24.68 6.46 2.11
N TRP A 256 -25.94 6.04 2.19
CA TRP A 256 -26.66 5.30 1.13
C TRP A 256 -27.33 6.21 0.10
N ARG A 257 -27.38 7.51 0.35
CA ARG A 257 -28.03 8.50 -0.53
C ARG A 257 -27.07 9.37 -1.31
N VAL A 258 -25.76 9.27 -1.04
CA VAL A 258 -24.76 10.05 -1.76
C VAL A 258 -24.53 9.40 -3.12
N GLY A 259 -25.15 9.97 -4.17
CA GLY A 259 -24.85 9.56 -5.54
C GLY A 259 -23.37 9.85 -5.89
N GLU A 260 -22.82 9.10 -6.84
CA GLU A 260 -21.42 9.19 -7.28
C GLU A 260 -20.99 10.65 -7.54
N SER A 261 -21.83 11.43 -8.25
CA SER A 261 -21.57 12.84 -8.53
C SER A 261 -21.47 13.72 -7.27
N LEU A 262 -22.29 13.45 -6.24
CA LEU A 262 -22.26 14.21 -4.99
C LEU A 262 -21.04 13.81 -4.14
N ALA A 263 -20.68 12.52 -4.13
CA ALA A 263 -19.48 12.02 -3.45
C ALA A 263 -18.23 12.67 -4.06
N GLU A 264 -18.15 12.70 -5.38
CA GLU A 264 -17.04 13.31 -6.12
C GLU A 264 -16.93 14.83 -5.83
N LYS A 265 -18.05 15.56 -5.84
CA LYS A 265 -18.06 16.99 -5.51
C LYS A 265 -17.59 17.27 -4.08
N ARG A 266 -17.96 16.40 -3.13
CA ARG A 266 -17.52 16.51 -1.73
C ARG A 266 -16.03 16.23 -1.59
N TRP A 267 -15.52 15.21 -2.25
CA TRP A 267 -14.09 14.91 -2.27
C TRP A 267 -13.29 16.04 -2.92
N ALA A 268 -13.69 16.50 -4.11
CA ALA A 268 -13.05 17.63 -4.79
C ALA A 268 -13.02 18.91 -3.92
N HIS A 269 -14.08 19.16 -3.15
CA HIS A 269 -14.13 20.27 -2.19
C HIS A 269 -13.20 20.04 -0.99
N HIS A 270 -13.15 18.83 -0.45
CA HIS A 270 -12.25 18.48 0.64
C HIS A 270 -10.77 18.63 0.22
N GLU A 271 -10.40 18.10 -0.94
CA GLU A 271 -9.05 18.24 -1.50
C GLU A 271 -8.67 19.70 -1.77
N ALA A 272 -9.61 20.51 -2.26
CA ALA A 272 -9.37 21.94 -2.44
C ALA A 272 -9.09 22.63 -1.10
N ARG A 273 -9.88 22.31 -0.05
CA ARG A 273 -9.67 22.84 1.29
C ARG A 273 -8.34 22.39 1.90
N GLN A 274 -7.93 21.13 1.70
CA GLN A 274 -6.63 20.65 2.18
C GLN A 274 -5.48 21.41 1.51
N ARG A 275 -5.57 21.64 0.21
CA ARG A 275 -4.59 22.48 -0.51
C ARG A 275 -4.54 23.91 0.02
N GLU A 276 -5.69 24.52 0.30
CA GLU A 276 -5.73 25.85 0.94
C GLU A 276 -5.04 25.85 2.32
N LEU A 277 -5.22 24.79 3.11
CA LEU A 277 -4.57 24.65 4.42
C LEU A 277 -3.06 24.42 4.31
N GLU A 278 -2.61 23.61 3.34
CA GLU A 278 -1.19 23.37 3.06
C GLU A 278 -0.51 24.66 2.59
N GLU A 279 -1.13 25.43 1.68
CA GLU A 279 -0.62 26.74 1.25
C GLU A 279 -0.47 27.73 2.43
N VAL A 280 -1.42 27.71 3.38
CA VAL A 280 -1.33 28.52 4.60
C VAL A 280 -0.22 28.02 5.52
N ALA A 281 -0.04 26.70 5.65
CA ALA A 281 1.01 26.12 6.48
C ALA A 281 2.41 26.45 5.93
N ASP A 282 2.60 26.37 4.61
CA ASP A 282 3.85 26.75 3.95
C ASP A 282 4.15 28.24 4.09
N PHE A 283 3.12 29.10 4.09
CA PHE A 283 3.30 30.54 4.33
C PHE A 283 3.79 30.86 5.76
N LEU A 284 3.52 29.97 6.72
CA LEU A 284 3.88 30.16 8.13
C LEU A 284 5.24 29.57 8.51
N GLN A 285 5.95 28.88 7.60
CA GLN A 285 7.30 28.32 7.78
C GLN A 285 8.38 29.26 7.23
#